data_AF-A0AAD4GDG9-F1
#
_entry.id   AF-A0AAD4GDG9-F1
#
_cell.length_a   1.000
_cell.length_b   1.000
_cell.length_c   1.000
_cell.angle_alpha   90.00
_cell.angle_beta   90.00
_cell.angle_gamma   90.00
#
_symmetry.space_group_name_H-M   'P 1'
#
loop_
_entity.id
_entity.type
_entity.pdbx_description
1 polymer ?
#
loop_
_entity_poly.entity_id
_entity_poly.type
_entity_poly.pdbx_seq_one_letter_code
_entity_poly.pdbx_strand_id
1 'polypeptide(L)'
;FTVHLNKLAQAAGLNHVHGHGIRIRATLEYLLQGVPFDVMKVKGRWASNAFQLYLRKHNQILAPYMQSMPPKTAFEFTRLAMPPVR
;
A
#
# COMPACT_ATOMS: atom_id res chain seq x y z
N PHE A 1 -18.86 13.61 -3.31
CA PHE A 1 -18.10 12.60 -4.10
C PHE A 1 -18.71 11.20 -4.01
N THR A 2 -18.64 10.49 -2.86
CA THR A 2 -19.15 9.11 -2.72
C THR A 2 -20.66 8.97 -2.99
N VAL A 3 -21.48 9.94 -2.58
CA VAL A 3 -22.93 9.97 -2.90
C VAL A 3 -23.17 9.96 -4.41
N HIS A 4 -22.42 10.76 -5.16
CA HIS A 4 -22.55 10.82 -6.61
C HIS A 4 -22.04 9.54 -7.29
N LEU A 5 -20.89 9.00 -6.83
CA LEU A 5 -20.38 7.72 -7.30
C LEU A 5 -21.35 6.57 -7.06
N ASN A 6 -22.02 6.54 -5.90
CA ASN A 6 -22.99 5.50 -5.59
C ASN A 6 -24.24 5.58 -6.46
N LYS A 7 -24.69 6.79 -6.83
CA LYS A 7 -25.77 6.96 -7.81
C LYS A 7 -25.36 6.42 -9.18
N LEU A 8 -24.14 6.70 -9.64
CA LEU A 8 -23.62 6.18 -10.89
C LEU A 8 -23.44 4.66 -10.86
N ALA A 9 -22.92 4.11 -9.75
CA ALA A 9 -22.78 2.67 -9.56
C ALA A 9 -24.14 1.97 -9.59
N GLN A 10 -25.15 2.53 -8.92
CA GLN A 10 -26.52 2.03 -8.97
C GLN A 10 -27.09 2.06 -10.40
N ALA A 11 -26.91 3.16 -11.13
CA ALA A 11 -27.35 3.27 -12.52
C ALA A 11 -26.64 2.25 -13.45
N ALA A 12 -25.40 1.88 -13.11
CA ALA A 12 -24.61 0.87 -13.83
C ALA A 12 -24.85 -0.58 -13.34
N GLY A 13 -25.77 -0.82 -12.40
CA GLY A 13 -25.99 -2.15 -11.82
C GLY A 13 -24.83 -2.68 -10.97
N LEU A 14 -23.94 -1.80 -10.50
CA LEU A 14 -22.79 -2.14 -9.67
C LEU A 14 -23.11 -2.00 -8.18
N ASN A 15 -22.35 -2.73 -7.37
CA ASN A 15 -22.43 -2.67 -5.91
C ASN A 15 -22.04 -1.29 -5.34
N HIS A 16 -22.52 -1.02 -4.13
CA HIS A 16 -22.18 0.18 -3.38
C HIS A 16 -20.66 0.36 -3.21
N VAL A 17 -20.18 1.55 -3.55
CA VAL A 17 -18.78 1.93 -3.48
C VAL A 17 -18.48 2.56 -2.13
N HIS A 18 -17.66 1.87 -1.34
CA HIS A 18 -17.23 2.34 -0.02
C HIS A 18 -16.02 3.28 -0.15
N GLY A 19 -16.16 4.51 0.33
CA GLY A 19 -15.08 5.51 0.30
C GLY A 19 -13.81 5.05 1.04
N HIS A 20 -13.96 4.27 2.11
CA HIS A 20 -12.84 3.65 2.81
C HIS A 20 -12.03 2.73 1.89
N GLY A 21 -12.71 1.86 1.12
CA GLY A 21 -12.07 0.95 0.17
C GLY A 21 -11.31 1.69 -0.94
N ILE A 22 -11.85 2.80 -1.43
CA ILE A 22 -11.15 3.67 -2.39
C ILE A 22 -9.86 4.21 -1.77
N ARG A 23 -9.90 4.72 -0.53
CA ARG A 23 -8.72 5.28 0.14
C ARG A 23 -7.62 4.23 0.34
N ILE A 24 -7.99 3.02 0.72
CA ILE A 24 -7.06 1.89 0.87
C ILE A 24 -6.43 1.52 -0.47
N ARG A 25 -7.26 1.31 -1.50
CA ARG A 25 -6.76 0.93 -2.83
C ARG A 25 -5.87 2.02 -3.42
N ALA A 26 -6.25 3.29 -3.30
CA ALA A 26 -5.42 4.40 -3.75
C ALA A 26 -4.06 4.43 -3.03
N THR A 27 -4.04 4.19 -1.71
CA THR A 27 -2.79 4.06 -0.95
C THR A 27 -1.90 2.97 -1.52
N LEU A 28 -2.47 1.80 -1.82
CA LEU A 28 -1.73 0.69 -2.43
C LEU A 28 -1.17 1.05 -3.82
N GLU A 29 -1.99 1.65 -4.68
CA GLU A 29 -1.56 2.02 -6.04
C GLU A 29 -0.41 3.04 -6.02
N TYR A 30 -0.46 4.05 -5.14
CA TYR A 30 0.64 5.02 -5.01
C TYR A 30 1.94 4.37 -4.53
N LEU A 31 1.85 3.45 -3.56
CA LEU A 31 3.05 2.74 -3.07
C LEU A 31 3.65 1.82 -4.15
N LEU A 32 2.80 1.17 -4.97
CA LEU A 32 3.26 0.38 -6.12
C LEU A 32 3.92 1.25 -7.20
N GLN A 33 3.52 2.51 -7.32
CA GLN A 33 4.18 3.51 -8.17
C GLN A 33 5.46 4.10 -7.54
N GLY A 34 5.90 3.59 -6.39
CA GLY A 34 7.14 4.00 -5.73
C GLY A 34 7.02 5.26 -4.87
N VAL A 35 5.80 5.73 -4.57
CA VAL A 35 5.64 6.84 -3.62
C VAL A 35 6.15 6.40 -2.23
N PRO A 36 6.98 7.20 -1.56
CA PRO A 36 7.46 6.90 -0.21
C PRO A 36 6.33 6.76 0.83
N PHE A 37 6.53 5.92 1.84
CA PHE A 37 5.53 5.65 2.89
C PHE A 37 5.12 6.90 3.68
N ASP A 38 6.07 7.75 4.01
CA ASP A 38 5.87 9.03 4.71
C ASP A 38 5.09 10.02 3.83
N VAL A 39 5.46 10.13 2.55
CA VAL A 39 4.73 10.94 1.57
C VAL A 39 3.29 10.43 1.43
N MET A 40 3.09 9.11 1.34
CA MET A 40 1.76 8.53 1.24
C MET A 40 0.95 8.71 2.53
N LYS A 41 1.59 8.69 3.71
CA LYS A 41 0.94 8.97 4.99
C LYS A 41 0.35 10.39 5.00
N VAL A 42 1.14 11.39 4.58
CA VAL A 42 0.69 12.79 4.46
C VAL A 42 -0.40 12.92 3.40
N LYS A 43 -0.17 12.38 2.20
CA LYS A 43 -1.10 12.46 1.07
C LYS A 43 -2.46 11.82 1.36
N GLY A 44 -2.45 10.66 2.04
CA GLY A 44 -3.64 9.94 2.44
C GLY A 44 -4.33 10.49 3.69
N ARG A 45 -3.76 11.53 4.32
CA ARG A 45 -4.23 12.13 5.58
C ARG A 45 -4.38 11.07 6.68
N TRP A 46 -3.41 10.16 6.74
CA TRP A 46 -3.37 9.08 7.71
C TRP A 46 -2.86 9.62 9.06
N ALA A 47 -3.72 9.58 10.08
CA ALA A 47 -3.35 10.01 11.44
C ALA A 47 -2.28 9.10 12.08
N SER A 48 -2.15 7.85 11.62
CA SER A 48 -1.21 6.86 12.14
C SER A 48 -0.67 5.96 11.04
N ASN A 49 0.19 5.02 11.40
CA ASN A 49 0.72 4.01 10.47
C ASN A 49 -0.27 2.86 10.20
N ALA A 50 -1.53 2.97 10.64
CA ALA A 50 -2.56 1.93 10.45
C ALA A 50 -2.82 1.56 8.97
N PHE A 51 -2.46 2.43 8.02
CA PHE A 51 -2.54 2.11 6.59
C PHE A 51 -1.64 0.94 6.18
N GLN A 52 -0.56 0.69 6.94
CA GLN A 52 0.37 -0.41 6.67
C GLN A 52 -0.30 -1.77 6.80
N LEU A 53 -1.33 -1.89 7.66
CA LEU A 53 -2.10 -3.13 7.85
C LEU A 53 -2.88 -3.55 6.60
N TYR A 54 -3.15 -2.60 5.69
CA TYR A 54 -3.92 -2.85 4.48
C TYR A 54 -3.04 -3.09 3.26
N LEU A 55 -1.72 -3.12 3.43
CA LEU A 55 -0.80 -3.38 2.34
C LEU A 55 -0.92 -4.82 1.87
N ARG A 56 -0.89 -4.96 0.56
CA ARG A 56 -0.83 -6.22 -0.17
C ARG A 56 0.35 -6.12 -1.12
N LYS A 57 0.85 -7.24 -1.64
CA LYS A 57 2.03 -7.25 -2.53
C LYS A 57 3.30 -6.68 -1.85
N HIS A 58 3.52 -7.05 -0.58
CA HIS A 58 4.65 -6.59 0.24
C HIS A 58 5.99 -6.65 -0.50
N ASN A 59 6.27 -7.75 -1.22
CA ASN A 59 7.52 -7.91 -1.96
C ASN A 59 7.72 -6.82 -3.03
N GLN A 60 6.66 -6.46 -3.77
CA GLN A 60 6.73 -5.43 -4.81
C GLN A 60 6.94 -4.04 -4.20
N ILE A 61 6.28 -3.76 -3.08
CA ILE A 61 6.39 -2.49 -2.38
C ILE A 61 7.76 -2.35 -1.72
N LEU A 62 8.29 -3.42 -1.11
CA LEU A 62 9.51 -3.37 -0.30
C LEU A 62 10.79 -3.57 -1.12
N ALA A 63 10.74 -4.24 -2.27
CA ALA A 63 11.93 -4.52 -3.09
C ALA A 63 12.77 -3.27 -3.42
N PRO A 64 12.20 -2.13 -3.85
CA PRO A 64 12.98 -0.92 -4.12
C PRO A 64 13.72 -0.42 -2.87
N TYR A 65 13.08 -0.50 -1.70
CA TYR A 65 13.69 -0.10 -0.43
C TYR A 65 14.83 -1.04 -0.07
N MET A 66 14.63 -2.36 -0.17
CA MET A 66 15.67 -3.35 0.11
C MET A 66 16.88 -3.21 -0.82
N GLN A 67 16.66 -2.90 -2.10
CA GLN A 67 17.72 -2.65 -3.07
C GLN A 67 18.49 -1.36 -2.79
N SER A 68 17.83 -0.35 -2.23
CA SER A 68 18.46 0.92 -1.83
C SER A 68 19.22 0.85 -0.50
N MET A 69 19.05 -0.23 0.29
CA MET A 69 19.72 -0.39 1.57
C MET A 69 21.22 -0.66 1.40
N PRO A 70 22.06 -0.26 2.37
CA PRO A 70 23.44 -0.71 2.42
C PRO A 70 23.53 -2.25 2.38
N PRO A 71 24.51 -2.84 1.69
CA PRO A 71 24.62 -4.29 1.54
C PRO A 71 24.61 -5.06 2.86
N LYS A 72 25.22 -4.49 3.90
CA LYS A 72 25.24 -5.07 5.25
C LYS A 72 23.83 -5.15 5.86
N THR A 73 23.02 -4.11 5.69
CA THR A 73 21.63 -4.06 6.18
C THR A 73 20.73 -5.02 5.40
N ALA A 74 20.90 -5.07 4.07
CA ALA A 74 20.17 -6.01 3.23
C ALA A 74 20.48 -7.46 3.61
N PHE A 75 21.76 -7.79 3.86
CA PHE A 75 22.18 -9.12 4.31
C PHE A 75 21.54 -9.52 5.65
N GLU A 76 21.57 -8.63 6.65
CA GLU A 76 20.94 -8.89 7.96
C GLU A 76 19.43 -9.09 7.85
N PHE A 77 18.76 -8.28 7.01
CA PHE A 77 17.33 -8.45 6.74
C PHE A 77 17.03 -9.81 6.10
N THR A 78 17.76 -10.18 5.04
CA THR A 78 17.60 -11.48 4.38
C THR A 78 17.81 -12.64 5.34
N ARG A 79 18.83 -12.57 6.22
CA ARG A 79 19.10 -13.59 7.24
C ARG A 79 17.93 -13.78 8.22
N LEU A 80 17.25 -12.70 8.60
CA LEU A 80 16.15 -12.74 9.56
C LEU A 80 14.80 -13.10 8.90
N ALA A 81 14.56 -12.62 7.67
CA ALA A 81 13.26 -12.68 7.02
C ALA A 81 13.07 -13.92 6.13
N MET A 82 14.16 -14.52 5.62
CA MET A 82 14.09 -15.73 4.81
C MET A 82 14.41 -16.97 5.63
N PRO A 83 13.64 -18.07 5.50
CA PRO A 83 14.04 -19.35 6.09
C PRO A 83 15.35 -19.82 5.46
N PRO A 84 16.18 -20.59 6.18
CA PRO A 84 17.40 -21.16 5.64
C PRO A 84 17.07 -21.96 4.38
N VAL A 85 17.84 -21.71 3.31
CA VAL A 85 17.71 -22.46 2.06
C VAL A 85 18.00 -23.93 2.38
N ARG A 86 16.98 -24.78 2.26
CA ARG A 86 17.11 -26.24 2.37
C ARG A 86 17.67 -26.82 1.09
#